data_AF-A0AAV2I7P2-F1
#
_entry.id   AF-A0AAV2I7P2-F1
#
_cell.length_a   1.000
_cell.length_b   1.000
_cell.length_c   1.000
_cell.angle_alpha   90.00
_cell.angle_beta   90.00
_cell.angle_gamma   90.00
#
_symmetry.space_group_name_H-M   'P 1'
#
loop_
_entity.id
_entity.type
_entity.pdbx_description
1 polymer ?
#
loop_
_entity_poly.entity_id
_entity_poly.type
_entity_poly.pdbx_seq_one_letter_code
_entity_poly.pdbx_strand_id
1 'polypeptide(L)'
;MSVIDFNFMEHIATLVWAHTGDSHMAEQLATVKIVNEVWQRLSGEKEIEALRTETILRISKYVKENPKASKEELGKEIGRLIKDFASKVEKL
;
A
#
# COMPACT_ATOMS: atom_id res chain seq x y z
N MET A 1 -8.40 -7.85 5.77
CA MET A 1 -9.84 -8.06 6.04
C MET A 1 -10.18 -7.18 7.24
N SER A 2 -10.67 -5.96 7.01
CA SER A 2 -11.02 -5.04 8.11
C SER A 2 -12.28 -5.57 8.79
N VAL A 3 -12.21 -5.85 10.09
CA VAL A 3 -13.33 -6.37 10.89
C VAL A 3 -14.38 -5.28 11.17
N ILE A 4 -14.11 -4.04 10.75
CA ILE A 4 -15.01 -2.89 10.86
C ILE A 4 -15.21 -2.30 9.47
N ASP A 5 -16.43 -2.37 8.96
CA ASP A 5 -16.83 -1.70 7.72
C ASP A 5 -17.14 -0.24 8.02
N PHE A 6 -16.21 0.65 7.68
CA PHE A 6 -16.33 2.08 7.92
C PHE A 6 -17.55 2.70 7.19
N ASN A 7 -17.99 2.12 6.06
CA ASN A 7 -19.17 2.63 5.35
C ASN A 7 -20.45 2.36 6.14
N PHE A 8 -20.53 1.19 6.78
CA PHE A 8 -21.66 0.85 7.64
C PHE A 8 -21.70 1.76 8.89
N MET A 9 -20.54 2.01 9.51
CA MET A 9 -20.43 2.93 10.66
C MET A 9 -20.82 4.37 10.30
N GLU A 10 -20.50 4.84 9.09
CA GLU A 10 -20.93 6.15 8.59
C GLU A 10 -22.44 6.25 8.43
N HIS A 11 -23.10 5.21 7.92
CA HIS A 11 -24.57 5.19 7.85
C HIS A 11 -25.19 5.25 9.24
N ILE A 12 -24.64 4.52 10.22
CA ILE A 12 -25.13 4.60 11.61
C ILE A 12 -24.89 6.00 12.18
N ALA A 13 -23.71 6.59 11.99
CA ALA A 13 -23.40 7.94 12.48
C ALA A 13 -24.31 9.00 11.87
N THR A 14 -24.61 8.89 10.59
CA THR A 14 -25.52 9.79 9.87
C THR A 14 -26.94 9.65 10.40
N LEU A 15 -27.41 8.41 10.66
CA LEU A 15 -28.73 8.16 11.24
C LEU A 15 -28.84 8.68 12.67
N VAL A 16 -27.81 8.48 13.49
CA VAL A 16 -27.75 9.01 14.86
C VAL A 16 -27.82 10.53 14.81
N TRP A 17 -26.97 11.18 14.02
CA TRP A 17 -26.98 12.63 13.84
C TRP A 17 -28.33 13.16 13.35
N ALA A 18 -28.94 12.50 12.36
CA ALA A 18 -30.25 12.91 11.84
C ALA A 18 -31.39 12.75 12.86
N HIS A 19 -31.28 11.78 13.78
CA HIS A 19 -32.32 11.51 14.77
C HIS A 19 -32.15 12.32 16.07
N THR A 20 -30.92 12.51 16.53
CA THR A 20 -30.62 13.13 17.84
C THR A 20 -30.01 14.53 17.72
N GLY A 21 -29.54 14.92 16.53
CA GLY A 21 -28.77 16.15 16.31
C GLY A 21 -27.32 16.06 16.79
N ASP A 22 -26.91 14.92 17.38
CA ASP A 22 -25.57 14.72 17.95
C ASP A 22 -24.57 14.32 16.87
N SER A 23 -23.60 15.20 16.60
CA SER A 23 -22.54 14.99 15.60
C SER A 23 -21.32 14.24 16.14
N HIS A 24 -21.25 13.96 17.44
CA HIS A 24 -20.04 13.47 18.10
C HIS A 24 -19.50 12.18 17.46
N MET A 25 -20.40 11.25 17.14
CA MET A 25 -20.00 9.98 16.51
C MET A 25 -19.50 10.17 15.07
N ALA A 26 -20.11 11.07 14.31
CA ALA A 26 -19.68 11.40 12.95
C ALA A 26 -18.30 12.09 12.95
N GLU A 27 -18.07 13.01 13.89
CA GLU A 27 -16.80 13.72 14.06
C GLU A 27 -15.66 12.77 14.42
N GLN A 28 -15.90 11.81 15.32
CA GLN A 28 -14.91 10.79 15.69
C GLN A 28 -14.56 9.89 14.51
N LEU A 29 -15.56 9.41 13.76
CA LEU A 29 -15.33 8.57 12.58
C LEU A 29 -14.56 9.31 11.49
N ALA A 30 -14.92 10.56 11.23
CA ALA A 30 -14.20 11.41 10.29
C ALA A 30 -12.74 11.63 10.71
N THR A 31 -12.50 11.87 12.01
CA THR A 31 -11.15 12.05 12.57
C THR A 31 -10.31 10.79 12.37
N VAL A 32 -10.83 9.62 12.70
CA VAL A 32 -10.12 8.34 12.52
C VAL A 32 -9.82 8.07 11.05
N LYS A 33 -10.76 8.35 10.14
CA LYS A 33 -10.53 8.21 8.70
C LYS A 33 -9.40 9.11 8.22
N ILE A 34 -9.42 10.39 8.59
CA ILE A 34 -8.39 11.35 8.20
C ILE A 34 -7.03 10.92 8.75
N VAL A 35 -6.94 10.53 10.02
CA VAL A 35 -5.67 10.06 10.62
C VAL A 35 -5.16 8.82 9.90
N ASN A 36 -6.02 7.86 9.59
CA ASN A 36 -5.63 6.64 8.87
C ASN A 36 -5.19 6.95 7.43
N GLU A 37 -5.89 7.83 6.71
CA GLU A 37 -5.48 8.24 5.36
C GLU A 37 -4.16 9.01 5.38
N VAL A 38 -3.97 9.92 6.33
CA VAL A 38 -2.72 10.65 6.51
C VAL A 38 -1.59 9.69 6.86
N TRP A 39 -1.82 8.74 7.76
CA TRP A 39 -0.85 7.70 8.10
C TRP A 39 -0.47 6.85 6.89
N GLN A 40 -1.44 6.40 6.09
CA GLN A 40 -1.18 5.63 4.87
C GLN A 40 -0.45 6.44 3.79
N ARG A 41 -0.71 7.75 3.69
CA ARG A 41 -0.01 8.65 2.76
C ARG A 41 1.40 8.98 3.22
N LEU A 42 1.64 9.04 4.53
CA LEU A 42 2.94 9.39 5.12
C LEU A 42 3.83 8.17 5.38
N SER A 43 3.26 6.97 5.55
CA SER A 43 4.04 5.77 5.87
C SER A 43 4.90 5.27 4.70
N GLY A 44 4.68 5.77 3.47
CA GLY A 44 5.43 5.36 2.28
C GLY A 44 5.19 3.89 1.88
N GLU A 45 4.34 3.15 2.60
CA GLU A 45 4.07 1.72 2.38
C GLU A 45 3.51 1.46 0.98
N LYS A 46 2.70 2.38 0.46
CA LYS A 46 2.15 2.27 -0.89
C LYS A 46 3.24 2.40 -1.95
N GLU A 47 4.16 3.33 -1.76
CA GLU A 47 5.31 3.57 -2.63
C GLU A 47 6.29 2.39 -2.56
N ILE A 48 6.56 1.86 -1.36
CA ILE A 48 7.39 0.67 -1.15
C ILE A 48 6.76 -0.56 -1.83
N GLU A 49 5.46 -0.76 -1.68
CA GLU A 49 4.74 -1.88 -2.32
C GLU A 49 4.72 -1.74 -3.85
N ALA A 50 4.58 -0.51 -4.36
CA ALA A 50 4.69 -0.23 -5.79
C ALA A 50 6.09 -0.55 -6.33
N LEU A 51 7.16 -0.13 -5.62
CA LEU A 51 8.55 -0.45 -5.97
C LEU A 51 8.83 -1.96 -5.91
N ARG A 52 8.25 -2.66 -4.94
CA ARG A 52 8.36 -4.12 -4.80
C ARG A 52 7.71 -4.81 -6.00
N THR A 53 6.50 -4.41 -6.35
CA THR A 53 5.74 -4.91 -7.50
C THR A 53 6.49 -4.66 -8.81
N GLU A 54 7.01 -3.45 -9.02
CA GLU A 54 7.84 -3.09 -10.18
C GLU A 54 9.04 -4.05 -10.31
N THR A 55 9.74 -4.28 -9.19
CA THR A 55 10.94 -5.12 -9.16
C THR A 55 10.62 -6.58 -9.50
N ILE A 56 9.55 -7.14 -8.93
CA ILE A 56 9.09 -8.50 -9.24
C ILE A 56 8.76 -8.63 -10.72
N LEU A 57 8.00 -7.68 -11.29
CA LEU A 57 7.64 -7.69 -12.71
C LEU A 57 8.88 -7.65 -13.62
N ARG A 58 9.89 -6.85 -13.27
CA ARG A 58 11.15 -6.77 -14.02
C ARG A 58 11.95 -8.06 -13.96
N ILE A 59 12.01 -8.70 -12.79
CA ILE A 59 12.64 -10.01 -12.62
C ILE A 59 11.90 -11.05 -13.48
N SER A 60 10.58 -11.14 -13.37
CA SER A 60 9.77 -12.09 -14.15
C SER A 60 9.92 -11.87 -15.64
N LYS A 61 9.97 -10.60 -16.09
CA LYS A 61 10.21 -10.24 -17.49
C LYS A 61 11.59 -10.72 -17.94
N TYR A 62 12.64 -10.45 -17.16
CA TYR A 62 14.00 -10.85 -17.50
C TYR A 62 14.15 -12.37 -17.63
N VAL A 63 13.56 -13.13 -16.69
CA VAL A 63 13.56 -14.60 -16.73
C VAL A 63 12.81 -15.11 -17.98
N LYS A 64 11.68 -14.48 -18.32
CA LYS A 64 10.90 -14.85 -19.51
C LYS A 64 11.64 -14.57 -20.82
N GLU A 65 12.35 -13.45 -20.89
CA GLU A 65 13.10 -13.01 -22.08
C GLU A 65 14.42 -13.76 -22.25
N ASN A 66 14.98 -14.29 -21.16
CA ASN A 66 16.27 -15.00 -21.15
C ASN A 66 16.14 -16.45 -20.64
N PRO A 67 15.34 -17.32 -21.31
CA PRO A 67 15.07 -18.68 -20.83
C PRO A 67 16.30 -19.61 -20.83
N LYS A 68 17.37 -19.23 -21.51
CA LYS A 68 18.65 -19.97 -21.56
C LYS A 68 19.75 -19.35 -20.69
N ALA A 69 19.45 -18.28 -19.95
CA ALA A 69 20.42 -17.66 -19.06
C ALA A 69 20.90 -18.67 -18.02
N SER A 70 22.21 -18.70 -17.81
CA SER A 70 22.81 -19.48 -16.74
C SER A 70 22.34 -18.97 -15.38
N LYS A 71 22.44 -19.83 -14.35
CA LYS A 71 22.12 -19.43 -12.96
C LYS A 71 22.93 -18.22 -12.50
N GLU A 72 24.16 -18.10 -12.99
CA GLU A 72 25.06 -16.99 -12.63
C GLU A 72 24.60 -15.68 -13.27
N GLU A 73 24.22 -15.70 -14.55
CA GLU A 73 23.65 -14.53 -15.25
C GLU A 73 22.31 -14.10 -14.65
N LEU A 74 21.44 -15.05 -14.32
CA LEU A 74 20.19 -14.78 -13.61
C LEU A 74 20.45 -14.18 -12.23
N GLY A 75 21.36 -14.76 -11.45
CA GLY A 75 21.69 -14.28 -10.11
C GLY A 75 22.27 -12.86 -10.13
N LYS A 76 23.13 -12.57 -11.12
CA LYS A 76 23.71 -11.23 -11.30
C LYS A 76 22.65 -10.18 -11.60
N GLU A 77 21.74 -10.46 -12.54
CA GLU A 77 20.71 -9.49 -12.92
C GLU A 77 19.62 -9.32 -11.85
N ILE A 78 19.17 -10.42 -11.24
CA ILE A 78 18.22 -10.36 -10.12
C ILE A 78 18.83 -9.61 -8.94
N GLY A 79 20.10 -9.88 -8.61
CA GLY A 79 20.82 -9.17 -7.56
C GLY A 79 20.96 -7.67 -7.86
N ARG A 80 21.18 -7.30 -9.13
CA ARG A 80 21.19 -5.89 -9.57
C ARG A 80 19.82 -5.24 -9.35
N LEU A 81 18.73 -5.89 -9.78
CA LEU A 81 17.36 -5.38 -9.61
C LEU A 81 16.96 -5.22 -8.14
N ILE A 82 17.39 -6.14 -7.26
CA ILE A 82 17.14 -6.05 -5.81
C ILE A 82 17.94 -4.89 -5.18
N LYS A 83 19.19 -4.66 -5.61
CA LYS A 83 19.97 -3.50 -5.16
C LYS A 83 19.35 -2.18 -5.60
N ASP A 84 18.86 -2.12 -6.85
CA ASP A 84 18.16 -0.94 -7.36
C ASP A 84 16.89 -0.66 -6.53
N PHE A 85 16.14 -1.70 -6.16
CA PHE A 85 14.98 -1.59 -5.26
C PHE A 85 15.37 -1.04 -3.89
N ALA A 86 16.38 -1.63 -3.24
CA ALA A 86 16.84 -1.19 -1.92
C ALA A 86 17.25 0.29 -1.95
N SER A 87 18.00 0.72 -2.97
CA SER A 87 18.40 2.12 -3.12
C SER A 87 17.22 3.07 -3.36
N LYS A 88 16.17 2.63 -4.05
CA LYS A 88 14.95 3.44 -4.22
C LYS A 88 14.15 3.54 -2.92
N VAL A 89 14.10 2.46 -2.12
CA VAL A 89 13.43 2.45 -0.81
C VAL A 89 14.16 3.35 0.19
N GLU A 90 15.49 3.35 0.23
CA GLU A 90 16.28 4.24 1.10
C GLU A 90 16.12 5.74 0.79
N LYS A 91 15.62 6.07 -0.40
CA LYS A 91 15.39 7.46 -0.86
C LYS A 91 13.95 7.94 -0.69
N LEU A 92 13.04 7.05 -0.29
CA LEU A 92 11.68 7.39 0.12
C LEU A 92 11.69 7.87 1.56
#